data_AF-R7Q4W1-F1
#
_entry.id   AF-R7Q4W1-F1
#
_cell.length_a   1.000
_cell.length_b   1.000
_cell.length_c   1.000
_cell.angle_alpha   90.00
_cell.angle_beta   90.00
_cell.angle_gamma   90.00
#
_symmetry.space_group_name_H-M   'P 1'
#
loop_
_entity.id
_entity.type
_entity.pdbx_description
1 polymer ?
#
loop_
_entity_poly.entity_id
_entity_poly.type
_entity_poly.pdbx_seq_one_letter_code
_entity_poly.pdbx_strand_id
1 'polypeptide(L)'
;MRNFDFLDAEYAISGTRSDEARVSPDAIDLGLSNSLVVPQVDRPSSFLRDAFANVPEKDRIRFAHGTTTLAFSFKGGIIVAVDSRASMGQYIGSGTVKKIIEINPYLLGTMAGGAADCSFWERDLGRRCKLYELRNKERISVAAASKLLANTVYYYKGMGLSMGTMICGWDKTGPSIFYVDSDGTRLKGKMFSVGSGSTFAYGVLDQGYSYDMSDEEAITLGQKSIYHATHRDAASGGVINLYHVKEDGWVKISSEDMMVQHRARMAQIKAENETSAAVVAEPAAA
;
A
#
# COMPACT_ATOMS: atom_id res chain seq x y z
N MET A 1 6.63 41.80 -24.10
CA MET A 1 7.87 41.71 -24.89
C MET A 1 9.04 42.15 -24.03
N ARG A 2 9.79 41.18 -23.50
CA ARG A 2 11.19 41.34 -23.07
C ARG A 2 11.78 39.93 -23.00
N ASN A 3 12.83 39.74 -23.79
CA ASN A 3 13.48 38.47 -24.08
C ASN A 3 14.18 37.91 -22.84
N PHE A 4 14.11 36.59 -22.67
CA PHE A 4 14.95 35.83 -21.76
C PHE A 4 16.16 35.34 -22.55
N ASP A 5 17.32 35.91 -22.27
CA ASP A 5 18.61 35.34 -22.67
C ASP A 5 18.94 34.17 -21.73
N PHE A 6 18.78 32.94 -22.25
CA PHE A 6 19.28 31.71 -21.65
C PHE A 6 19.99 30.94 -22.76
N LEU A 7 21.27 31.21 -22.98
CA LEU A 7 22.20 30.38 -23.74
C LEU A 7 23.61 30.86 -23.41
N ASP A 8 24.24 30.20 -22.43
CA ASP A 8 25.69 29.96 -22.39
C ASP A 8 25.98 29.00 -21.21
N ALA A 9 25.77 27.71 -21.49
CA ALA A 9 26.42 26.60 -20.79
C ALA A 9 26.36 25.40 -21.75
N GLU A 10 27.42 25.21 -22.52
CA GLU A 10 27.64 24.05 -23.37
C GLU A 10 27.60 22.76 -22.53
N TYR A 11 26.54 21.98 -22.70
CA TYR A 11 26.63 20.52 -22.58
C TYR A 11 25.75 19.92 -23.68
N ALA A 12 26.36 19.80 -24.86
CA ALA A 12 25.72 19.23 -26.04
C ALA A 12 25.46 17.73 -25.81
N ILE A 13 24.18 17.34 -25.70
CA ILE A 13 23.76 15.95 -25.93
C ILE A 13 23.59 15.80 -27.44
N SER A 14 24.70 15.63 -28.15
CA SER A 14 24.71 15.13 -29.53
C SER A 14 24.85 13.60 -29.48
N GLY A 15 23.72 12.91 -29.48
CA GLY A 15 23.67 11.46 -29.60
C GLY A 15 22.66 11.06 -30.67
N THR A 16 23.11 11.04 -31.92
CA THR A 16 22.39 10.43 -33.03
C THR A 16 22.12 8.96 -32.75
N ARG A 17 20.92 8.52 -33.13
CA ARG A 17 20.46 7.13 -33.07
C ARG A 17 21.22 6.27 -34.09
N SER A 18 22.39 5.79 -33.71
CA SER A 18 23.10 4.66 -34.35
C SER A 18 24.28 4.27 -33.46
N ASP A 19 24.51 2.97 -33.39
CA ASP A 19 25.68 2.28 -32.83
C ASP A 19 25.54 1.74 -31.40
N GLU A 20 25.75 0.42 -31.37
CA GLU A 20 25.79 -0.52 -30.27
C GLU A 20 26.36 0.07 -28.98
N ALA A 21 25.68 -0.19 -27.86
CA ALA A 21 26.19 0.08 -26.53
C ALA A 21 27.53 -0.66 -26.37
N ARG A 22 28.63 0.06 -26.58
CA ARG A 22 29.98 -0.46 -26.38
C ARG A 22 30.11 -0.81 -24.91
N VAL A 23 30.08 -2.11 -24.64
CA VAL A 23 30.46 -2.69 -23.36
C VAL A 23 31.89 -2.25 -23.08
N SER A 24 32.11 -1.66 -21.90
CA SER A 24 33.46 -1.37 -21.38
C SER A 24 34.32 -2.64 -21.53
N PRO A 25 35.56 -2.56 -22.04
CA PRO A 25 36.45 -3.71 -22.17
C PRO A 25 36.69 -4.47 -20.84
N ASP A 26 36.42 -3.82 -19.71
CA ASP A 26 36.67 -4.35 -18.38
C ASP A 26 35.41 -4.89 -17.68
N ALA A 27 34.25 -4.96 -18.36
CA ALA A 27 33.00 -5.46 -17.79
C ALA A 27 33.12 -6.95 -17.39
N ILE A 28 32.74 -7.29 -16.14
CA ILE A 28 32.73 -8.67 -15.66
C ILE A 28 31.54 -9.39 -16.30
N ASP A 29 31.82 -10.26 -17.27
CA ASP A 29 30.83 -11.16 -17.85
C ASP A 29 30.51 -12.30 -16.86
N LEU A 30 29.31 -12.26 -16.29
CA LEU A 30 28.81 -13.27 -15.36
C LEU A 30 28.17 -14.47 -16.06
N GLY A 31 28.23 -14.57 -17.40
CA GLY A 31 27.75 -15.73 -18.15
C GLY A 31 26.22 -15.93 -18.11
N LEU A 32 25.47 -14.91 -17.71
CA LEU A 32 24.01 -14.89 -17.72
C LEU A 32 23.54 -14.31 -19.05
N SER A 33 23.03 -15.16 -19.94
CA SER A 33 22.43 -14.75 -21.21
C SER A 33 21.31 -13.73 -20.95
N ASN A 34 21.51 -12.49 -21.43
CA ASN A 34 20.86 -11.22 -21.05
C ASN A 34 21.43 -10.62 -19.75
N SER A 35 22.63 -10.05 -19.87
CA SER A 35 23.34 -9.41 -18.77
C SER A 35 22.58 -8.18 -18.26
N LEU A 36 22.12 -8.27 -17.01
CA LEU A 36 21.86 -7.08 -16.21
C LEU A 36 23.23 -6.48 -15.91
N VAL A 37 23.65 -5.46 -16.68
CA VAL A 37 24.93 -4.78 -16.45
C VAL A 37 24.85 -4.07 -15.11
N VAL A 38 25.51 -4.65 -14.10
CA VAL A 38 25.65 -4.02 -12.79
C VAL A 38 26.71 -2.93 -12.91
N PRO A 39 26.50 -1.71 -12.38
CA PRO A 39 27.52 -0.65 -12.41
C PRO A 39 28.84 -1.17 -11.83
N GLN A 40 29.96 -0.91 -12.52
CA GLN A 40 31.29 -1.29 -12.04
C GLN A 40 31.74 -0.38 -10.91
N VAL A 41 31.23 -0.66 -9.72
CA VAL A 41 31.58 0.09 -8.51
C VAL A 41 31.95 -0.92 -7.42
N ASP A 42 33.13 -0.74 -6.82
CA ASP A 42 33.70 -1.68 -5.84
C ASP A 42 32.76 -1.97 -4.67
N ARG A 43 31.90 -1.00 -4.34
CA ARG A 43 30.84 -1.12 -3.32
C ARG A 43 29.56 -0.43 -3.82
N PRO A 44 28.62 -1.17 -4.43
CA PRO A 44 27.38 -0.59 -4.95
C PRO A 44 26.53 0.14 -3.90
N SER A 45 26.52 -0.35 -2.66
CA SER A 45 25.79 0.28 -1.55
C SER A 45 26.36 1.64 -1.14
N SER A 46 27.69 1.79 -1.11
CA SER A 46 28.31 3.10 -0.86
C SER A 46 28.21 3.99 -2.09
N PHE A 47 28.32 3.45 -3.31
CA PHE A 47 28.17 4.24 -4.53
C PHE A 47 26.80 4.90 -4.61
N LEU A 48 25.70 4.16 -4.40
CA LEU A 48 24.37 4.77 -4.38
C LEU A 48 24.27 5.84 -3.28
N ARG A 49 24.78 5.54 -2.08
CA ARG A 49 24.76 6.52 -0.99
C ARG A 49 25.55 7.77 -1.36
N ASP A 50 26.74 7.65 -1.91
CA ASP A 50 27.68 8.75 -2.15
C ASP A 50 27.33 9.52 -3.44
N ALA A 51 26.86 8.83 -4.49
CA ALA A 51 26.33 9.44 -5.72
C ALA A 51 25.04 10.22 -5.47
N PHE A 52 24.20 9.77 -4.54
CA PHE A 52 22.98 10.45 -4.14
C PHE A 52 23.11 11.25 -2.82
N ALA A 53 24.29 11.26 -2.18
CA ALA A 53 24.53 11.96 -0.90
C ALA A 53 24.49 13.48 -1.10
N ASN A 54 25.15 13.95 -2.15
CA ASN A 54 25.28 15.38 -2.48
C ASN A 54 24.18 15.88 -3.42
N VAL A 55 23.22 15.02 -3.76
CA VAL A 55 22.03 15.41 -4.50
C VAL A 55 21.19 16.28 -3.56
N PRO A 56 20.92 17.56 -3.91
CA PRO A 56 20.07 18.43 -3.12
C PRO A 56 18.75 17.69 -2.81
N GLU A 57 18.15 17.89 -1.64
CA GLU A 57 16.94 17.15 -1.22
C GLU A 57 15.78 17.26 -2.23
N LYS A 58 15.80 18.28 -3.09
CA LYS A 58 14.85 18.47 -4.20
C LYS A 58 15.03 17.43 -5.34
N ASP A 59 16.25 16.92 -5.52
CA ASP A 59 16.66 16.06 -6.65
C ASP A 59 16.78 14.57 -6.23
N ARG A 60 16.64 14.26 -4.93
CA ARG A 60 16.51 12.87 -4.45
C ARG A 60 15.16 12.31 -4.87
N ILE A 61 15.10 11.01 -5.20
CA ILE A 61 13.82 10.32 -5.40
C ILE A 61 13.04 10.36 -4.08
N ARG A 62 12.06 11.26 -4.00
CA ARG A 62 11.16 11.34 -2.86
C ARG A 62 10.14 10.23 -3.02
N PHE A 63 10.23 9.21 -2.17
CA PHE A 63 9.18 8.22 -2.06
C PHE A 63 7.91 8.91 -1.54
N ALA A 64 7.02 9.26 -2.47
CA ALA A 64 5.69 9.71 -2.13
C ALA A 64 4.88 8.48 -1.73
N HIS A 65 4.58 8.36 -0.43
CA HIS A 65 3.84 7.22 0.12
C HIS A 65 2.34 7.43 -0.09
N GLY A 66 1.89 7.53 -1.34
CA GLY A 66 0.49 7.73 -1.66
C GLY A 66 -0.30 6.44 -1.54
N THR A 67 -1.08 6.24 -0.46
CA THR A 67 -1.95 5.07 -0.22
C THR A 67 -2.71 5.23 1.10
N THR A 68 -3.90 4.62 1.21
CA THR A 68 -4.49 4.29 2.50
C THR A 68 -4.84 2.81 2.54
N THR A 69 -4.26 2.11 3.51
CA THR A 69 -4.63 0.75 3.86
C THR A 69 -5.05 0.70 5.32
N LEU A 70 -6.00 -0.16 5.66
CA LEU A 70 -6.34 -0.45 7.04
C LEU A 70 -6.72 -1.92 7.21
N ALA A 71 -6.47 -2.43 8.40
CA ALA A 71 -6.96 -3.73 8.84
C ALA A 71 -7.34 -3.67 10.32
N PHE A 72 -8.44 -4.30 10.70
CA PHE A 72 -8.83 -4.43 12.10
C PHE A 72 -9.53 -5.75 12.40
N SER A 73 -9.28 -6.27 13.60
CA SER A 73 -9.86 -7.50 14.12
C SER A 73 -11.11 -7.22 14.95
N PHE A 74 -12.15 -8.01 14.76
CA PHE A 74 -13.41 -8.00 15.51
C PHE A 74 -13.87 -9.44 15.75
N LYS A 75 -15.01 -9.62 16.42
CA LYS A 75 -15.58 -10.95 16.74
C LYS A 75 -15.72 -11.86 15.51
N GLY A 76 -16.11 -11.32 14.36
CA GLY A 76 -16.30 -12.05 13.10
C GLY A 76 -15.02 -12.26 12.28
N GLY A 77 -13.85 -11.82 12.75
CA GLY A 77 -12.56 -12.01 12.08
C GLY A 77 -11.80 -10.73 11.83
N ILE A 78 -11.32 -10.53 10.60
CA ILE A 78 -10.54 -9.35 10.21
C ILE A 78 -11.15 -8.72 8.96
N ILE A 79 -11.37 -7.42 9.00
CA ILE A 79 -11.64 -6.62 7.80
C ILE A 79 -10.33 -6.01 7.33
N VAL A 80 -10.04 -6.15 6.04
CA VAL A 80 -8.93 -5.48 5.35
C VAL A 80 -9.52 -4.61 4.26
N ALA A 81 -9.27 -3.31 4.31
CA ALA A 81 -9.77 -2.33 3.35
C ALA A 81 -8.64 -1.45 2.82
N VAL A 82 -8.63 -1.23 1.52
CA VAL A 82 -7.59 -0.43 0.85
C VAL A 82 -8.17 0.43 -0.27
N ASP A 83 -7.51 1.55 -0.56
CA ASP A 83 -7.71 2.28 -1.80
C ASP A 83 -6.93 1.65 -2.97
N SER A 84 -7.05 2.19 -4.19
CA SER A 84 -6.40 1.62 -5.38
C SER A 84 -5.61 2.62 -6.23
N ARG A 85 -5.42 3.86 -5.75
CA ARG A 85 -4.65 4.89 -6.45
C ARG A 85 -3.16 4.65 -6.30
N ALA A 86 -2.41 4.69 -7.40
CA ALA A 86 -0.96 4.76 -7.38
C ALA A 86 -0.50 6.04 -8.08
N SER A 87 0.33 6.82 -7.39
CA SER A 87 0.87 8.08 -7.89
C SER A 87 2.37 7.99 -8.15
N MET A 88 2.84 8.81 -9.08
CA MET A 88 4.24 9.09 -9.38
C MET A 88 4.45 10.58 -9.11
N GLY A 89 4.66 10.92 -7.84
CA GLY A 89 4.60 12.31 -7.39
C GLY A 89 3.18 12.86 -7.48
N GLN A 90 2.98 13.94 -8.22
CA GLN A 90 1.65 14.55 -8.43
C GLN A 90 0.85 13.89 -9.57
N TYR A 91 1.51 13.08 -10.40
CA TYR A 91 0.85 12.39 -11.49
C TYR A 91 0.18 11.11 -10.98
N ILE A 92 -1.10 10.90 -11.30
CA ILE A 92 -1.80 9.65 -11.00
C ILE A 92 -1.44 8.64 -12.09
N GLY A 93 -0.61 7.67 -11.75
CA GLY A 93 -0.18 6.62 -12.70
C GLY A 93 -1.27 5.56 -12.92
N SER A 94 -2.02 5.21 -11.88
CA SER A 94 -3.15 4.29 -12.01
C SER A 94 -4.20 4.51 -10.92
N GLY A 95 -5.47 4.26 -11.24
CA GLY A 95 -6.59 4.28 -10.31
C GLY A 95 -7.08 2.90 -9.89
N THR A 96 -6.46 1.81 -10.34
CA THR A 96 -7.00 0.43 -10.21
C THR A 96 -5.99 -0.58 -9.66
N VAL A 97 -4.97 -0.09 -8.95
CA VAL A 97 -3.93 -0.96 -8.37
C VAL A 97 -4.50 -1.83 -7.25
N LYS A 98 -4.22 -3.12 -7.29
CA LYS A 98 -4.58 -4.06 -6.23
C LYS A 98 -3.56 -3.95 -5.09
N LYS A 99 -3.94 -3.29 -4.00
CA LYS A 99 -3.10 -3.11 -2.81
C LYS A 99 -3.30 -4.17 -1.72
N ILE A 100 -4.15 -5.14 -1.96
CA ILE A 100 -4.24 -6.36 -1.16
C ILE A 100 -3.61 -7.47 -1.99
N ILE A 101 -2.56 -8.07 -1.46
CA ILE A 101 -1.84 -9.18 -2.08
C ILE A 101 -2.34 -10.47 -1.42
N GLU A 102 -2.87 -11.35 -2.25
CA GLU A 102 -3.34 -12.67 -1.85
C GLU A 102 -2.12 -13.59 -1.69
N ILE A 103 -1.51 -13.58 -0.50
CA ILE A 103 -0.28 -14.36 -0.22
C ILE A 103 -0.57 -15.86 -0.37
N ASN A 104 -1.66 -16.32 0.22
CA ASN A 104 -2.19 -17.68 0.19
C ASN A 104 -3.72 -17.61 0.43
N PRO A 105 -4.51 -18.70 0.25
CA PRO A 105 -5.96 -18.70 0.51
C PRO A 105 -6.41 -18.31 1.94
N TYR A 106 -5.47 -18.21 2.89
CA TYR A 106 -5.71 -17.89 4.30
C TYR A 106 -4.84 -16.73 4.85
N LEU A 107 -3.99 -16.13 4.01
CA LEU A 107 -3.13 -14.99 4.38
C LEU A 107 -3.30 -13.86 3.37
N LEU A 108 -3.52 -12.66 3.87
CA LEU A 108 -3.51 -11.43 3.10
C LEU A 108 -2.34 -10.55 3.54
N GLY A 109 -1.73 -9.87 2.57
CA GLY A 109 -0.78 -8.80 2.79
C GLY A 109 -1.30 -7.49 2.21
N THR A 110 -0.82 -6.36 2.73
CA THR A 110 -1.22 -5.03 2.23
C THR A 110 -0.02 -4.26 1.71
N MET A 111 -0.19 -3.62 0.56
CA MET A 111 0.86 -2.83 -0.05
C MET A 111 0.75 -1.35 0.35
N ALA A 112 1.71 -0.87 1.13
CA ALA A 112 1.97 0.57 1.31
C ALA A 112 3.49 0.84 1.29
N GLY A 113 3.90 1.91 0.61
CA GLY A 113 5.30 2.20 0.31
C GLY A 113 5.63 1.88 -1.16
N GLY A 114 6.82 1.34 -1.41
CA GLY A 114 7.27 0.91 -2.72
C GLY A 114 6.40 -0.23 -3.25
N ALA A 115 5.67 0.01 -4.34
CA ALA A 115 4.77 -0.99 -4.91
C ALA A 115 5.51 -2.27 -5.35
N ALA A 116 6.71 -2.11 -5.91
CA ALA A 116 7.57 -3.22 -6.31
C ALA A 116 8.07 -4.02 -5.10
N ASP A 117 8.52 -3.33 -4.04
CA ASP A 117 9.05 -3.95 -2.83
C ASP A 117 8.00 -4.82 -2.16
N CYS A 118 6.80 -4.28 -1.92
CA CYS A 118 5.70 -5.03 -1.30
C CYS A 118 5.31 -6.24 -2.17
N SER A 119 5.09 -6.00 -3.47
CA SER A 119 4.67 -7.07 -4.41
C SER A 119 5.68 -8.21 -4.49
N PHE A 120 6.97 -7.88 -4.50
CA PHE A 120 8.03 -8.88 -4.60
C PHE A 120 8.17 -9.67 -3.29
N TRP A 121 8.32 -8.99 -2.16
CA TRP A 121 8.60 -9.65 -0.89
C TRP A 121 7.41 -10.41 -0.32
N GLU A 122 6.17 -9.94 -0.54
CA GLU A 122 4.97 -10.68 -0.14
C GLU A 122 4.74 -11.92 -1.02
N ARG A 123 5.10 -11.86 -2.31
CA ARG A 123 5.08 -13.03 -3.19
C ARG A 123 6.13 -14.07 -2.80
N ASP A 124 7.35 -13.63 -2.46
CA ASP A 124 8.37 -14.55 -1.92
C ASP A 124 7.95 -15.13 -0.57
N LEU A 125 7.27 -14.35 0.28
CA LEU A 125 6.67 -14.85 1.52
C LEU A 125 5.66 -15.96 1.22
N GLY A 126 4.75 -15.79 0.25
CA GLY A 126 3.80 -16.84 -0.16
C GLY A 126 4.49 -18.14 -0.55
N ARG A 127 5.58 -18.06 -1.33
CA ARG A 127 6.42 -19.21 -1.69
C ARG A 127 7.03 -19.88 -0.46
N ARG A 128 7.58 -19.12 0.49
CA ARG A 128 8.15 -19.66 1.74
C ARG A 128 7.09 -20.30 2.64
N CYS A 129 5.92 -19.69 2.74
CA CYS A 129 4.76 -20.23 3.45
C CYS A 129 4.32 -21.57 2.85
N LYS A 130 4.28 -21.68 1.52
CA LYS A 130 3.95 -22.94 0.84
C LYS A 130 4.99 -24.03 1.08
N LEU A 131 6.27 -23.67 1.06
CA LEU A 131 7.36 -24.61 1.35
C LEU A 131 7.30 -25.13 2.80
N TYR A 132 6.97 -24.25 3.76
CA TYR A 132 6.73 -24.64 5.15
C TYR A 132 5.58 -25.66 5.25
N GLU A 133 4.46 -25.37 4.58
CA GLU A 133 3.29 -26.25 4.57
C GLU A 133 3.61 -27.64 4.01
N LEU A 134 4.37 -27.72 2.91
CA LEU A 134 4.77 -29.01 2.31
C LEU A 134 5.72 -29.82 3.19
N ARG A 135 6.64 -29.16 3.91
CA ARG A 135 7.60 -29.82 4.80
C ARG A 135 6.94 -30.36 6.06
N ASN A 136 6.02 -29.57 6.64
CA ASN A 136 5.46 -29.84 7.95
C ASN A 136 4.08 -30.49 7.89
N LYS A 137 3.45 -30.53 6.70
CA LYS A 137 2.06 -30.94 6.49
C LYS A 137 1.07 -30.14 7.34
N GLU A 138 1.41 -28.90 7.64
CA GLU A 138 0.64 -27.99 8.48
C GLU A 138 0.75 -26.55 7.94
N ARG A 139 -0.36 -25.81 7.96
CA ARG A 139 -0.39 -24.39 7.59
C ARG A 139 0.52 -23.58 8.52
N ILE A 140 1.21 -22.60 7.97
CA ILE A 140 2.03 -21.68 8.76
C ILE A 140 1.14 -20.75 9.60
N SER A 141 1.58 -20.41 10.82
CA SER A 141 0.90 -19.40 11.64
C SER A 141 1.15 -17.99 11.10
N VAL A 142 0.24 -17.06 11.39
CA VAL A 142 0.39 -15.64 10.98
C VAL A 142 1.61 -15.03 11.67
N ALA A 143 1.85 -15.45 12.93
CA ALA A 143 3.02 -15.04 13.70
C ALA A 143 4.34 -15.48 13.03
N ALA A 144 4.43 -16.71 12.53
CA ALA A 144 5.61 -17.20 11.84
C ALA A 144 5.80 -16.55 10.47
N ALA A 145 4.72 -16.41 9.67
CA ALA A 145 4.78 -15.75 8.37
C ALA A 145 5.26 -14.29 8.48
N SER A 146 4.68 -13.51 9.39
CA SER A 146 5.11 -12.13 9.64
C SER A 146 6.55 -12.03 10.12
N LYS A 147 7.03 -13.00 10.92
CA LYS A 147 8.42 -13.00 11.40
C LYS A 147 9.41 -13.35 10.30
N LEU A 148 9.06 -14.25 9.38
CA LEU A 148 9.86 -14.56 8.19
C LEU A 148 10.04 -13.32 7.31
N LEU A 149 8.97 -12.56 7.10
CA LEU A 149 9.04 -11.30 6.35
C LEU A 149 9.91 -10.27 7.08
N ALA A 150 9.65 -10.02 8.36
CA ALA A 150 10.41 -9.07 9.17
C ALA A 150 11.92 -9.37 9.18
N ASN A 151 12.30 -10.64 9.31
CA ASN A 151 13.71 -11.04 9.26
C ASN A 151 14.32 -10.81 7.87
N THR A 152 13.54 -11.03 6.81
CA THR A 152 13.99 -10.83 5.43
C THR A 152 14.24 -9.34 5.17
N VAL A 153 13.29 -8.47 5.52
CA VAL A 153 13.46 -7.03 5.28
C VAL A 153 14.52 -6.39 6.17
N TYR A 154 14.67 -6.87 7.41
CA TYR A 154 15.74 -6.41 8.30
C TYR A 154 17.14 -6.67 7.73
N TYR A 155 17.32 -7.76 6.97
CA TYR A 155 18.59 -8.05 6.27
C TYR A 155 18.96 -6.95 5.25
N TYR A 156 17.96 -6.31 4.65
CA TYR A 156 18.12 -5.22 3.68
C TYR A 156 17.98 -3.83 4.32
N LYS A 157 18.04 -3.74 5.66
CA LYS A 157 17.91 -2.46 6.37
C LYS A 157 18.99 -1.48 5.91
N GLY A 158 18.58 -0.26 5.58
CA GLY A 158 19.45 0.79 5.08
C GLY A 158 19.82 0.68 3.58
N MET A 159 19.29 -0.32 2.85
CA MET A 159 19.51 -0.47 1.40
C MET A 159 18.40 0.18 0.54
N GLY A 160 17.49 0.95 1.16
CA GLY A 160 16.48 1.73 0.45
C GLY A 160 15.14 1.01 0.19
N LEU A 161 14.84 -0.09 0.88
CA LEU A 161 13.51 -0.69 0.84
C LEU A 161 12.46 0.26 1.45
N SER A 162 11.31 0.38 0.79
CA SER A 162 10.14 1.10 1.30
C SER A 162 8.95 0.15 1.35
N MET A 163 8.60 -0.31 2.55
CA MET A 163 7.45 -1.18 2.75
C MET A 163 6.85 -0.93 4.14
N GLY A 164 5.53 -0.83 4.19
CA GLY A 164 4.72 -0.95 5.40
C GLY A 164 3.55 -1.86 5.07
N THR A 165 3.60 -3.11 5.53
CA THR A 165 2.60 -4.12 5.20
C THR A 165 1.96 -4.68 6.46
N MET A 166 0.68 -5.04 6.34
CA MET A 166 -0.07 -5.75 7.36
C MET A 166 -0.28 -7.18 6.90
N ILE A 167 0.27 -8.14 7.65
CA ILE A 167 0.04 -9.56 7.44
C ILE A 167 -1.17 -9.96 8.27
N CYS A 168 -2.26 -10.26 7.57
CA CYS A 168 -3.55 -10.60 8.16
C CYS A 168 -3.87 -12.07 7.88
N GLY A 169 -4.35 -12.78 8.90
CA GLY A 169 -4.77 -14.17 8.75
C GLY A 169 -5.48 -14.70 9.98
N TRP A 170 -6.02 -15.90 9.84
CA TRP A 170 -6.58 -16.67 10.94
C TRP A 170 -5.73 -17.92 11.15
N ASP A 171 -5.22 -18.11 12.37
CA ASP A 171 -4.49 -19.32 12.75
C ASP A 171 -5.09 -19.97 14.01
N LYS A 172 -4.40 -20.97 14.57
CA LYS A 172 -4.82 -21.69 15.78
C LYS A 172 -5.04 -20.78 17.00
N THR A 173 -4.48 -19.57 17.00
CA THR A 173 -4.66 -18.57 18.07
C THR A 173 -5.79 -17.58 17.79
N GLY A 174 -6.51 -17.76 16.67
CA GLY A 174 -7.57 -16.88 16.21
C GLY A 174 -7.11 -15.85 15.17
N PRO A 175 -7.92 -14.81 14.92
CA PRO A 175 -7.56 -13.75 13.99
C PRO A 175 -6.38 -12.96 14.51
N SER A 176 -5.34 -12.79 13.69
CA SER A 176 -4.16 -12.00 14.03
C SER A 176 -3.75 -11.07 12.90
N ILE A 177 -3.34 -9.85 13.28
CA ILE A 177 -2.80 -8.84 12.39
C ILE A 177 -1.40 -8.48 12.87
N PHE A 178 -0.43 -8.52 11.96
CA PHE A 178 0.93 -8.08 12.21
C PHE A 178 1.32 -6.98 11.24
N TYR A 179 1.70 -5.82 11.78
CA TYR A 179 2.36 -4.78 11.02
C TYR A 179 3.85 -5.10 10.89
N VAL A 180 4.39 -4.99 9.66
CA VAL A 180 5.81 -5.17 9.34
C VAL A 180 6.27 -4.02 8.44
N ASP A 181 7.37 -3.36 8.80
CA ASP A 181 7.97 -2.29 8.00
C ASP A 181 9.38 -2.64 7.46
N SER A 182 9.91 -1.79 6.59
CA SER A 182 11.26 -1.95 6.02
C SER A 182 12.40 -1.73 7.02
N ASP A 183 12.12 -1.17 8.21
CA ASP A 183 13.07 -1.06 9.31
C ASP A 183 13.21 -2.35 10.14
N GLY A 184 12.38 -3.35 9.84
CA GLY A 184 12.29 -4.63 10.53
C GLY A 184 11.40 -4.59 11.77
N THR A 185 10.65 -3.50 11.98
CA THR A 185 9.64 -3.42 13.03
C THR A 185 8.58 -4.48 12.78
N ARG A 186 8.15 -5.15 13.84
CA ARG A 186 7.07 -6.12 13.78
C ARG A 186 6.17 -5.99 15.00
N LEU A 187 4.93 -5.57 14.79
CA LEU A 187 3.96 -5.31 15.86
C LEU A 187 2.72 -6.17 15.67
N LYS A 188 2.27 -6.81 16.75
CA LYS A 188 0.93 -7.42 16.81
C LYS A 188 -0.04 -6.36 17.32
N GLY A 189 -1.19 -6.22 16.67
CA GLY A 189 -2.20 -5.24 17.06
C GLY A 189 -3.60 -5.67 16.66
N LYS A 190 -4.61 -5.00 17.23
CA LYS A 190 -6.02 -5.20 16.90
C LYS A 190 -6.46 -4.41 15.67
N MET A 191 -5.78 -3.30 15.41
CA MET A 191 -6.06 -2.45 14.26
C MET A 191 -4.78 -1.75 13.83
N PHE A 192 -4.67 -1.52 12.52
CA PHE A 192 -3.62 -0.72 11.93
C PHE A 192 -4.19 0.02 10.73
N SER A 193 -3.68 1.23 10.49
CA SER A 193 -3.79 1.92 9.22
C SER A 193 -2.42 2.43 8.79
N VAL A 194 -2.09 2.22 7.52
CA VAL A 194 -0.77 2.46 6.94
C VAL A 194 -0.91 3.22 5.62
N GLY A 195 -0.04 4.21 5.41
CA GLY A 195 0.02 5.06 4.22
C GLY A 195 -0.26 6.53 4.50
N SER A 196 -0.23 7.38 3.48
CA SER A 196 -0.45 8.83 3.58
C SER A 196 -1.78 9.21 4.21
N GLY A 197 -2.87 8.48 3.91
CA GLY A 197 -4.19 8.78 4.45
C GLY A 197 -4.52 8.04 5.76
N SER A 198 -3.54 7.41 6.38
CA SER A 198 -3.75 6.60 7.59
C SER A 198 -4.36 7.36 8.76
N THR A 199 -3.93 8.61 8.98
CA THR A 199 -4.45 9.45 10.07
C THR A 199 -5.93 9.80 9.89
N PHE A 200 -6.37 10.00 8.65
CA PHE A 200 -7.79 10.21 8.35
C PHE A 200 -8.62 8.95 8.55
N ALA A 201 -8.06 7.79 8.20
CA ALA A 201 -8.72 6.50 8.42
C ALA A 201 -8.87 6.19 9.91
N TYR A 202 -7.82 6.43 10.72
CA TYR A 202 -7.89 6.25 12.18
C TYR A 202 -9.00 7.08 12.81
N GLY A 203 -9.17 8.35 12.41
CA GLY A 203 -10.20 9.21 13.00
C GLY A 203 -11.63 8.66 12.88
N VAL A 204 -11.93 7.94 11.79
CA VAL A 204 -13.24 7.29 11.58
C VAL A 204 -13.28 5.91 12.22
N LEU A 205 -12.19 5.15 12.07
CA LEU A 205 -12.07 3.80 12.60
C LEU A 205 -12.19 3.80 14.13
N ASP A 206 -11.45 4.65 14.82
CA ASP A 206 -11.42 4.73 16.28
C ASP A 206 -12.78 5.14 16.87
N GLN A 207 -13.54 5.97 16.15
CA GLN A 207 -14.87 6.40 16.58
C GLN A 207 -15.92 5.28 16.44
N GLY A 208 -15.84 4.48 15.37
CA GLY A 208 -16.83 3.45 15.06
C GLY A 208 -16.48 2.05 15.54
N TYR A 209 -15.25 1.83 16.05
CA TYR A 209 -14.78 0.49 16.38
C TYR A 209 -15.39 -0.06 17.68
N SER A 210 -15.92 -1.28 17.59
CA SER A 210 -16.35 -2.12 18.71
C SER A 210 -15.98 -3.58 18.40
N TYR A 211 -15.48 -4.33 19.38
CA TYR A 211 -15.12 -5.73 19.15
C TYR A 211 -16.32 -6.61 18.79
N ASP A 212 -17.50 -6.29 19.34
CA ASP A 212 -18.74 -7.08 19.22
C ASP A 212 -19.64 -6.67 18.04
N MET A 213 -19.10 -5.93 17.06
CA MET A 213 -19.83 -5.51 15.86
C MET A 213 -20.25 -6.70 14.96
N SER A 214 -21.34 -6.53 14.22
CA SER A 214 -21.75 -7.49 13.19
C SER A 214 -20.81 -7.48 11.99
N ASP A 215 -20.87 -8.51 11.13
CA ASP A 215 -20.09 -8.58 9.90
C ASP A 215 -20.40 -7.35 9.00
N GLU A 216 -21.67 -6.95 8.89
CA GLU A 216 -22.13 -5.82 8.09
C GLU A 216 -21.66 -4.46 8.65
N GLU A 217 -21.70 -4.29 9.97
CA GLU A 217 -21.20 -3.09 10.65
C GLU A 217 -19.70 -2.94 10.43
N ALA A 218 -18.95 -4.04 10.54
CA ALA A 218 -17.51 -4.07 10.30
C ALA A 218 -17.16 -3.71 8.85
N ILE A 219 -17.84 -4.32 7.88
CA ILE A 219 -17.66 -4.03 6.46
C ILE A 219 -17.92 -2.55 6.18
N THR A 220 -19.04 -2.04 6.70
CA THR A 220 -19.44 -0.63 6.53
C THR A 220 -18.40 0.32 7.16
N LEU A 221 -17.89 0.00 8.34
CA LEU A 221 -16.86 0.80 9.00
C LEU A 221 -15.57 0.84 8.18
N GLY A 222 -15.08 -0.31 7.71
CA GLY A 222 -13.87 -0.38 6.88
C GLY A 222 -14.02 0.44 5.59
N GLN A 223 -15.15 0.31 4.91
CA GLN A 223 -15.48 1.08 3.71
C GLN A 223 -15.53 2.59 3.99
N LYS A 224 -16.23 2.98 5.06
CA LYS A 224 -16.37 4.39 5.46
C LYS A 224 -15.02 5.03 5.84
N SER A 225 -14.15 4.29 6.52
CA SER A 225 -12.82 4.78 6.90
C SER A 225 -11.94 5.05 5.68
N ILE A 226 -11.92 4.15 4.69
CA ILE A 226 -11.21 4.41 3.42
C ILE A 226 -11.86 5.56 2.65
N TYR A 227 -13.19 5.61 2.57
CA TYR A 227 -13.91 6.70 1.91
C TYR A 227 -13.47 8.08 2.44
N HIS A 228 -13.48 8.28 3.75
CA HIS A 228 -13.08 9.57 4.34
C HIS A 228 -11.60 9.88 4.12
N ALA A 229 -10.73 8.86 4.17
CA ALA A 229 -9.31 9.03 3.86
C ALA A 229 -9.11 9.46 2.40
N THR A 230 -9.74 8.79 1.43
CA THR A 230 -9.66 9.15 0.01
C THR A 230 -10.26 10.52 -0.33
N HIS A 231 -11.20 11.01 0.49
CA HIS A 231 -11.77 12.35 0.30
C HIS A 231 -10.79 13.45 0.76
N ARG A 232 -9.96 13.18 1.77
CA ARG A 232 -9.05 14.18 2.37
C ARG A 232 -7.61 14.08 1.86
N ASP A 233 -7.11 12.87 1.64
CA ASP A 233 -5.76 12.62 1.15
C ASP A 233 -5.72 12.61 -0.38
N ALA A 234 -4.95 13.54 -0.97
CA ALA A 234 -4.81 13.67 -2.42
C ALA A 234 -4.20 12.42 -3.08
N ALA A 235 -3.35 11.70 -2.35
CA ALA A 235 -2.62 10.56 -2.87
C ALA A 235 -3.41 9.23 -2.74
N SER A 236 -4.55 9.25 -2.05
CA SER A 236 -5.46 8.10 -1.91
C SER A 236 -6.69 8.27 -2.81
N GLY A 237 -7.22 7.18 -3.37
CA GLY A 237 -8.45 7.23 -4.15
C GLY A 237 -8.70 6.04 -5.06
N GLY A 238 -9.61 6.22 -6.01
CA GLY A 238 -10.02 5.18 -6.96
C GLY A 238 -11.09 4.28 -6.37
N VAL A 239 -10.82 2.97 -6.39
CA VAL A 239 -11.69 1.89 -5.96
C VAL A 239 -11.33 1.47 -4.54
N ILE A 240 -12.35 1.30 -3.71
CA ILE A 240 -12.22 0.72 -2.37
C ILE A 240 -12.37 -0.79 -2.51
N ASN A 241 -11.30 -1.53 -2.16
CA ASN A 241 -11.32 -2.99 -2.13
C ASN A 241 -11.44 -3.45 -0.68
N LEU A 242 -12.38 -4.35 -0.41
CA LEU A 242 -12.66 -4.87 0.92
C LEU A 242 -12.63 -6.40 0.95
N TYR A 243 -11.90 -6.93 1.92
CA TYR A 243 -11.75 -8.36 2.17
C TYR A 243 -12.12 -8.67 3.61
N HIS A 244 -12.72 -9.84 3.80
CA HIS A 244 -13.03 -10.39 5.11
C HIS A 244 -12.24 -11.68 5.31
N VAL A 245 -11.37 -11.71 6.32
CA VAL A 245 -10.66 -12.92 6.74
C VAL A 245 -11.48 -13.63 7.81
N LYS A 246 -11.89 -14.86 7.50
CA LYS A 246 -12.56 -15.82 8.40
C LYS A 246 -11.62 -16.99 8.72
N GLU A 247 -12.09 -17.95 9.51
CA GLU A 247 -11.30 -19.11 9.94
C GLU A 247 -10.92 -20.05 8.79
N ASP A 248 -11.80 -20.20 7.81
CA ASP A 248 -11.62 -21.06 6.63
C ASP A 248 -10.74 -20.43 5.55
N GLY A 249 -10.74 -19.10 5.45
CA GLY A 249 -9.94 -18.32 4.52
C GLY A 249 -10.42 -16.88 4.40
N TRP A 250 -9.93 -16.17 3.40
CA TRP A 250 -10.42 -14.83 3.09
C TRP A 250 -11.46 -14.85 1.97
N VAL A 251 -12.38 -13.89 2.01
CA VAL A 251 -13.38 -13.64 0.98
C VAL A 251 -13.28 -12.19 0.53
N LYS A 252 -13.25 -11.97 -0.79
CA LYS A 252 -13.38 -10.63 -1.35
C LYS A 252 -14.85 -10.21 -1.28
N ILE A 253 -15.13 -9.13 -0.56
CA ILE A 253 -16.50 -8.66 -0.30
C ILE A 253 -16.94 -7.69 -1.38
N SER A 254 -16.16 -6.63 -1.61
CA SER A 254 -16.54 -5.57 -2.55
C SER A 254 -15.32 -4.91 -3.20
N SER A 255 -15.58 -4.23 -4.32
CA SER A 255 -14.62 -3.51 -5.13
C SER A 255 -15.36 -2.38 -5.83
N GLU A 256 -15.58 -1.28 -5.11
CA GLU A 256 -16.48 -0.21 -5.52
C GLU A 256 -15.74 1.11 -5.75
N ASP A 257 -16.14 1.86 -6.77
CA ASP A 257 -15.59 3.18 -7.04
C ASP A 257 -16.06 4.18 -5.97
N MET A 258 -15.11 4.86 -5.33
CA MET A 258 -15.38 5.85 -4.29
C MET A 258 -16.28 6.99 -4.78
N MET A 259 -16.14 7.43 -6.02
CA MET A 259 -16.96 8.53 -6.56
C MET A 259 -18.43 8.13 -6.71
N VAL A 260 -18.71 6.85 -6.96
CA VAL A 260 -20.08 6.33 -6.99
C VAL A 260 -20.68 6.39 -5.58
N GLN A 261 -19.93 5.92 -4.57
CA GLN A 261 -20.34 6.01 -3.17
C GLN A 261 -20.52 7.46 -2.72
N HIS A 262 -19.63 8.36 -3.13
CA HIS A 262 -19.71 9.79 -2.82
C HIS A 262 -20.99 10.40 -3.39
N ARG A 263 -21.30 10.16 -4.66
CA ARG A 263 -22.53 10.67 -5.29
C ARG A 263 -23.78 10.15 -4.60
N ALA A 264 -23.82 8.86 -4.26
CA ALA A 264 -24.92 8.26 -3.52
C ALA A 264 -25.10 8.91 -2.14
N ARG A 265 -24.00 9.12 -1.40
CA ARG A 265 -24.05 9.78 -0.08
C ARG A 265 -24.50 11.24 -0.17
N MET A 266 -24.03 11.99 -1.18
CA MET A 266 -24.45 13.37 -1.38
C MET A 266 -25.93 13.48 -1.76
N ALA A 267 -26.46 12.53 -2.55
CA ALA A 267 -27.87 12.46 -2.86
C ALA A 267 -28.73 12.17 -1.62
N GLN A 268 -28.29 11.27 -0.73
CA GLN A 268 -28.94 11.01 0.55
C GLN A 268 -28.94 12.26 1.45
N ILE A 269 -27.80 12.93 1.60
CA ILE A 269 -27.70 14.17 2.40
C ILE A 269 -28.64 15.24 1.86
N LYS A 270 -28.72 15.39 0.53
CA LYS A 270 -29.64 16.34 -0.10
C LYS A 270 -31.10 15.99 0.25
N ALA A 271 -31.50 14.72 0.14
CA ALA A 271 -32.84 14.27 0.49
C ALA A 271 -33.16 14.44 2.00
N GLU A 272 -32.21 14.12 2.88
CA GLU A 272 -32.32 14.33 4.33
C GLU A 272 -32.54 15.82 4.65
N ASN A 273 -31.77 16.71 4.01
CA ASN A 273 -31.89 18.15 4.18
C ASN A 273 -33.22 18.70 3.63
N GLU A 274 -33.68 18.22 2.48
CA GLU A 274 -34.98 18.62 1.89
C GLU A 274 -36.15 18.14 2.76
N THR A 275 -36.05 16.93 3.33
CA THR A 275 -37.06 16.40 4.26
C THR A 275 -37.06 17.21 5.55
N SER A 276 -35.90 17.50 6.12
CA SER A 276 -35.80 18.32 7.35
C SER A 276 -36.28 19.75 7.14
N ALA A 277 -36.07 20.34 5.95
CA ALA A 277 -36.62 21.65 5.60
C ALA A 277 -38.15 21.62 5.44
N ALA A 278 -38.71 20.52 4.92
CA ALA A 278 -40.16 20.35 4.80
C ALA A 278 -40.85 20.17 6.17
N VAL A 279 -40.24 19.44 7.11
CA VAL A 279 -40.78 19.29 8.49
C VAL A 279 -40.78 20.62 9.26
N VAL A 280 -39.81 21.51 9.02
CA VAL A 280 -39.75 22.83 9.65
C VAL A 280 -40.77 23.82 9.02
N ALA A 281 -41.25 23.54 7.81
CA ALA A 281 -42.18 24.40 7.08
C ALA A 281 -43.67 24.10 7.33
N GLU A 282 -44.01 23.09 8.14
CA GLU A 282 -45.40 22.81 8.55
C GLU A 282 -45.77 23.75 9.72
N PRO A 283 -46.65 24.76 9.52
CA PRO A 283 -47.04 25.64 10.61
C PRO A 283 -47.97 24.89 11.57
N ALA A 284 -47.77 25.09 12.87
CA ALA A 284 -48.70 24.68 13.92
C ALA A 284 -50.10 25.24 13.62
N ALA A 285 -50.97 24.42 13.06
CA ALA A 285 -52.38 24.72 12.92
C ALA A 285 -53.02 24.59 14.31
N ALA A 286 -53.23 25.73 14.97
CA ALA A 286 -54.07 25.92 16.14
C ALA A 286 -55.22 26.86 15.77
#